data_AF-A0A955VDV7-F1
#
_entry.id   AF-A0A955VDV7-F1
#
_cell.length_a   1.000
_cell.length_b   1.000
_cell.length_c   1.000
_cell.angle_alpha   90.00
_cell.angle_beta   90.00
_cell.angle_gamma   90.00
#
_symmetry.space_group_name_H-M   'P 1'
#
loop_
_entity.id
_entity.type
_entity.pdbx_description
1 polymer ?
#
loop_
_entity_poly.entity_id
_entity_poly.type
_entity_poly.pdbx_seq_one_letter_code
_entity_poly.pdbx_strand_id
1 'polypeptide(L)'
;MSFELPEFINIIVNAGDSRDGLGATIGQSLPNFGRVAEESRGRTVAMVNLYTDADSIGDLRKRDRSLFTDATFAYASDDPAVGRLGTVLHEATHNLGPYGSYKVDGKLPETIFGGATDAILEELKAQTGALYYLPFLKAKGFMSDDDVRRGYVANISWAFGHIARGMFDGAGHPKTYSQLAAIQVGE
;
A
#
# COMPACT_ATOMS: atom_id res chain seq x y z
N MET A 1 18.38 -14.25 -3.61
CA MET A 1 17.33 -13.39 -3.06
C MET A 1 16.50 -14.25 -2.12
N SER A 2 16.50 -13.95 -0.82
CA SER A 2 15.56 -14.54 0.15
C SER A 2 14.32 -13.65 0.19
N PHE A 3 13.15 -14.26 0.13
CA PHE A 3 11.90 -13.56 0.42
C PHE A 3 11.77 -13.40 1.93
N GLU A 4 11.51 -12.19 2.40
CA GLU A 4 11.27 -11.89 3.81
C GLU A 4 9.93 -11.18 3.97
N LEU A 5 9.17 -11.61 4.99
CA LEU A 5 7.94 -10.92 5.37
C LEU A 5 8.28 -9.64 6.15
N PRO A 6 7.42 -8.62 6.08
CA PRO A 6 7.54 -7.44 6.93
C PRO A 6 7.59 -7.80 8.41
N GLU A 7 8.42 -7.11 9.17
CA GLU A 7 8.35 -7.14 10.62
C GLU A 7 7.19 -6.27 11.11
N PHE A 8 6.40 -6.77 12.06
CA PHE A 8 5.31 -6.01 12.65
C PHE A 8 5.79 -5.21 13.86
N ILE A 9 5.64 -3.88 13.81
CA ILE A 9 6.10 -2.98 14.86
C ILE A 9 4.98 -2.09 15.39
N ASN A 10 5.07 -1.74 16.67
CA ASN A 10 4.25 -0.69 17.28
C ASN A 10 5.04 0.61 17.28
N ILE A 11 4.48 1.65 16.67
CA ILE A 11 5.06 2.98 16.65
C ILE A 11 4.81 3.68 17.98
N ILE A 12 5.88 4.17 18.60
CA ILE A 12 5.82 5.00 19.81
C ILE A 12 5.85 6.50 19.44
N VAL A 13 6.70 6.89 18.48
CA VAL A 13 6.85 8.27 17.99
C VAL A 13 7.22 8.24 16.50
N ASN A 14 6.59 9.12 15.71
CA ASN A 14 7.01 9.50 14.36
C ASN A 14 7.37 10.99 14.31
N ALA A 15 8.28 11.37 13.42
CA ALA A 15 8.75 12.75 13.25
C ALA A 15 9.18 13.03 11.80
N GLY A 16 9.33 14.32 11.46
CA GLY A 16 9.78 14.75 10.14
C GLY A 16 8.81 14.32 9.04
N ASP A 17 9.36 13.78 7.95
CA ASP A 17 8.61 13.30 6.77
C ASP A 17 7.60 12.18 7.11
N SER A 18 7.83 11.41 8.18
CA SER A 18 6.91 10.35 8.62
C SER A 18 5.76 10.86 9.50
N ARG A 19 5.63 12.18 9.71
CA ARG A 19 4.56 12.80 10.51
C ARG A 19 3.78 13.81 9.67
N ASP A 20 2.95 13.29 8.78
CA ASP A 20 2.00 14.08 8.02
C ASP A 20 0.93 14.73 8.91
N GLY A 21 0.38 15.86 8.46
CA GLY A 21 -0.76 16.51 9.11
C GLY A 21 -2.07 15.71 8.99
N LEU A 22 -2.14 14.79 8.02
CA LEU A 22 -3.26 13.86 7.84
C LEU A 22 -2.74 12.51 7.34
N GLY A 23 -2.92 11.49 8.16
CA GLY A 23 -2.43 10.15 7.87
C GLY A 23 -1.08 9.88 8.54
N ALA A 24 -0.48 8.75 8.18
CA ALA A 24 0.80 8.26 8.69
C ALA A 24 1.29 7.17 7.73
N THR A 25 2.60 7.02 7.62
CA THR A 25 3.23 5.84 7.02
C THR A 25 2.78 4.59 7.78
N ILE A 26 2.33 3.55 7.07
CA ILE A 26 1.86 2.29 7.70
C ILE A 26 2.73 1.08 7.34
N GLY A 27 3.62 1.24 6.38
CA GLY A 27 4.58 0.25 5.92
C GLY A 27 5.78 0.97 5.31
N GLN A 28 6.97 0.38 5.42
CA GLN A 28 8.16 0.94 4.82
C GLN A 28 9.25 -0.13 4.61
N SER A 29 9.91 -0.05 3.46
CA SER A 29 11.11 -0.83 3.14
C SER A 29 12.33 0.09 3.06
N LEU A 30 13.37 -0.16 3.86
CA LEU A 30 14.57 0.71 3.95
C LEU A 30 15.88 -0.08 4.09
N PRO A 31 17.03 0.51 3.70
CA PRO A 31 17.18 1.81 3.04
C PRO A 31 16.83 1.76 1.55
N ASN A 32 16.43 2.91 0.99
CA ASN A 32 16.05 3.01 -0.43
C ASN A 32 17.25 2.91 -1.40
N PHE A 33 18.47 3.23 -0.94
CA PHE A 33 19.65 3.33 -1.80
C PHE A 33 20.95 2.92 -1.09
N GLY A 34 21.99 2.74 -1.91
CA GLY A 34 23.34 2.40 -1.49
C GLY A 34 23.55 0.89 -1.29
N ARG A 35 24.74 0.54 -0.83
CA ARG A 35 25.25 -0.84 -0.77
C ARG A 35 24.30 -1.82 -0.06
N VAL A 36 23.60 -1.39 0.99
CA VAL A 36 22.65 -2.25 1.72
C VAL A 36 21.45 -2.61 0.85
N ALA A 37 20.91 -1.65 0.08
CA ALA A 37 19.82 -1.88 -0.85
C ALA A 37 20.27 -2.75 -2.04
N GLU A 38 21.46 -2.47 -2.59
CA GLU A 38 22.06 -3.22 -3.70
C GLU A 38 22.34 -4.69 -3.35
N GLU A 39 22.73 -4.97 -2.10
CA GLU A 39 22.94 -6.31 -1.58
C GLU A 39 21.64 -6.99 -1.09
N SER A 40 20.47 -6.34 -1.26
CA SER A 40 19.16 -6.80 -0.78
C SER A 40 19.13 -7.12 0.72
N ARG A 41 19.77 -6.27 1.53
CA ARG A 41 19.89 -6.40 2.99
C ARG A 41 19.03 -5.37 3.74
N GLY A 42 18.06 -4.77 3.04
CA GLY A 42 17.08 -3.86 3.63
C GLY A 42 16.14 -4.60 4.59
N ARG A 43 15.38 -3.83 5.36
CA ARG A 43 14.32 -4.32 6.23
C ARG A 43 13.01 -3.68 5.84
N THR A 44 11.97 -4.49 5.88
CA THR A 44 10.60 -4.09 5.64
C THR A 44 9.83 -4.17 6.95
N VAL A 45 9.11 -3.11 7.31
CA VAL A 45 8.31 -3.03 8.53
C VAL A 45 6.87 -2.66 8.20
N ALA A 46 5.92 -3.17 8.98
CA ALA A 46 4.53 -2.77 8.98
C ALA A 46 4.13 -2.24 10.36
N MET A 47 3.54 -1.05 10.39
CA MET A 47 3.20 -0.30 11.60
C MET A 47 1.79 -0.66 12.04
N VAL A 48 1.64 -1.51 13.07
CA VAL A 48 0.37 -2.22 13.32
C VAL A 48 -0.58 -1.56 14.31
N ASN A 49 -0.14 -0.54 15.03
CA ASN A 49 -0.95 0.16 16.04
C ASN A 49 -1.66 1.42 15.52
N LEU A 50 -1.42 1.82 14.27
CA LEU A 50 -2.04 3.01 13.67
C LEU A 50 -3.48 2.71 13.23
N TYR A 51 -4.38 3.69 13.41
CA TYR A 51 -5.81 3.63 13.05
C TYR A 51 -6.64 2.54 13.74
N THR A 52 -6.14 2.04 14.88
CA THR A 52 -6.83 1.00 15.66
C THR A 52 -7.74 1.57 16.76
N ASP A 53 -7.69 2.87 16.99
CA ASP A 53 -8.53 3.56 17.96
C ASP A 53 -9.98 3.71 17.46
N ALA A 54 -10.91 3.89 18.40
CA ALA A 54 -12.34 3.91 18.13
C ALA A 54 -12.76 5.07 17.21
N ASP A 55 -12.07 6.21 17.27
CA ASP A 55 -12.40 7.37 16.44
C ASP A 55 -11.98 7.11 14.99
N SER A 56 -10.76 6.61 14.77
CA SER A 56 -10.29 6.18 13.45
C SER A 56 -11.21 5.14 12.80
N ILE A 57 -11.63 4.12 13.56
CA ILE A 57 -12.58 3.10 13.09
C ILE A 57 -13.93 3.74 12.77
N GLY A 58 -14.44 4.59 13.67
CA GLY A 58 -15.72 5.28 13.50
C GLY A 58 -15.75 6.14 12.24
N ASP A 59 -14.69 6.89 11.97
CA ASP A 59 -14.59 7.75 10.79
C ASP A 59 -14.41 6.96 9.50
N LEU A 60 -13.64 5.87 9.53
CA LEU A 60 -13.54 4.93 8.41
C LEU A 60 -14.93 4.39 8.03
N ARG A 61 -15.72 3.96 9.01
CA ARG A 61 -17.07 3.44 8.76
C ARG A 61 -18.00 4.49 8.17
N LYS A 62 -17.95 5.74 8.63
CA LYS A 62 -18.77 6.84 8.08
C LYS A 62 -18.42 7.06 6.60
N ARG A 63 -17.12 7.10 6.28
CA ARG A 63 -16.64 7.22 4.90
C ARG A 63 -17.13 6.06 4.04
N ASP A 64 -16.95 4.84 4.50
CA ASP A 64 -17.29 3.63 3.74
C ASP A 64 -18.79 3.54 3.47
N ARG A 65 -19.63 3.95 4.43
CA ARG A 65 -21.09 4.06 4.23
C ARG A 65 -21.49 5.09 3.18
N SER A 66 -20.71 6.16 2.99
CA SER A 66 -20.97 7.14 1.93
C SER A 66 -20.52 6.66 0.54
N LEU A 67 -19.60 5.70 0.50
CA LEU A 67 -19.00 5.20 -0.72
C LEU A 67 -19.70 3.95 -1.28
N PHE A 68 -20.13 3.07 -0.39
CA PHE A 68 -20.62 1.74 -0.75
C PHE A 68 -22.14 1.60 -0.63
N THR A 69 -22.72 0.77 -1.50
CA THR A 69 -24.08 0.24 -1.30
C THR A 69 -24.13 -0.67 -0.07
N ASP A 70 -25.31 -0.93 0.49
CA ASP A 70 -25.46 -1.84 1.63
C ASP A 70 -24.88 -3.24 1.35
N ALA A 71 -25.06 -3.75 0.13
CA ALA A 71 -24.54 -5.06 -0.27
C ALA A 71 -23.01 -5.11 -0.28
N THR A 72 -22.34 -4.05 -0.74
CA THR A 72 -20.87 -3.94 -0.71
C THR A 72 -20.37 -3.65 0.71
N PHE A 73 -21.07 -2.78 1.43
CA PHE A 73 -20.72 -2.39 2.80
C PHE A 73 -20.79 -3.57 3.78
N ALA A 74 -21.58 -4.61 3.49
CA ALA A 74 -21.59 -5.85 4.26
C ALA A 74 -20.20 -6.55 4.35
N TYR A 75 -19.29 -6.24 3.42
CA TYR A 75 -17.90 -6.72 3.43
C TYR A 75 -16.90 -5.68 3.96
N ALA A 76 -17.34 -4.49 4.37
CA ALA A 76 -16.48 -3.58 5.12
C ALA A 76 -16.13 -4.19 6.48
N SER A 77 -14.88 -4.08 6.90
CA SER A 77 -14.38 -4.74 8.11
C SER A 77 -13.64 -3.76 9.00
N ASP A 78 -13.96 -3.80 10.29
CA ASP A 78 -13.23 -3.06 11.33
C ASP A 78 -12.08 -3.92 11.90
N ASP A 79 -11.88 -5.15 11.38
CA ASP A 79 -10.78 -6.01 11.78
C ASP A 79 -9.46 -5.48 11.21
N PRO A 80 -8.50 -5.06 12.05
CA PRO A 80 -7.22 -4.56 11.59
C PRO A 80 -6.44 -5.56 10.73
N ALA A 81 -6.70 -6.87 10.86
CA ALA A 81 -6.06 -7.90 10.05
C ALA A 81 -6.37 -7.73 8.55
N VAL A 82 -7.57 -7.26 8.18
CA VAL A 82 -7.94 -7.05 6.78
C VAL A 82 -7.09 -5.94 6.16
N GLY A 83 -6.96 -4.80 6.84
CA GLY A 83 -6.11 -3.70 6.38
C GLY A 83 -4.62 -4.08 6.36
N ARG A 84 -4.14 -4.77 7.41
CA ARG A 84 -2.75 -5.24 7.50
C ARG A 84 -2.40 -6.23 6.42
N LEU A 85 -3.30 -7.12 6.02
CA LEU A 85 -3.06 -8.05 4.92
C LEU A 85 -2.74 -7.28 3.63
N GLY A 86 -3.50 -6.23 3.33
CA GLY A 86 -3.23 -5.34 2.20
C GLY A 86 -1.82 -4.75 2.26
N THR A 87 -1.43 -4.16 3.40
CA THR A 87 -0.08 -3.64 3.61
C THR A 87 0.99 -4.71 3.44
N VAL A 88 0.83 -5.89 4.07
CA VAL A 88 1.81 -6.98 3.99
C VAL A 88 2.01 -7.45 2.56
N LEU A 89 0.93 -7.62 1.81
CA LEU A 89 1.01 -8.05 0.42
C LEU A 89 1.60 -6.95 -0.48
N HIS A 90 1.30 -5.68 -0.22
CA HIS A 90 1.92 -4.55 -0.91
C HIS A 90 3.44 -4.54 -0.71
N GLU A 91 3.88 -4.56 0.54
CA GLU A 91 5.30 -4.56 0.89
C GLU A 91 6.03 -5.80 0.37
N ALA A 92 5.38 -6.97 0.46
CA ALA A 92 5.91 -8.20 -0.13
C ALA A 92 6.08 -8.06 -1.65
N THR A 93 5.16 -7.38 -2.34
CA THR A 93 5.17 -7.22 -3.80
C THR A 93 6.30 -6.29 -4.28
N HIS A 94 6.77 -5.33 -3.47
CA HIS A 94 7.99 -4.58 -3.81
C HIS A 94 9.18 -5.50 -4.10
N ASN A 95 9.25 -6.64 -3.40
CA ASN A 95 10.31 -7.64 -3.54
C ASN A 95 10.06 -8.69 -4.64
N LEU A 96 8.97 -8.57 -5.40
CA LEU A 96 8.57 -9.55 -6.41
C LEU A 96 8.62 -8.93 -7.81
N GLY A 97 9.21 -9.67 -8.75
CA GLY A 97 9.45 -9.18 -10.12
C GLY A 97 10.62 -8.19 -10.21
N PRO A 98 10.68 -7.37 -11.27
CA PRO A 98 11.61 -6.25 -11.35
C PRO A 98 11.43 -5.33 -10.14
N TYR A 99 12.52 -5.07 -9.41
CA TYR A 99 12.58 -4.18 -8.24
C TYR A 99 13.53 -3.01 -8.54
N GLY A 100 13.63 -2.00 -7.67
CA GLY A 100 14.26 -0.71 -7.98
C GLY A 100 15.68 -0.72 -8.59
N SER A 101 16.46 -1.80 -8.47
CA SER A 101 17.79 -1.93 -9.10
C SER A 101 17.81 -2.74 -10.41
N TYR A 102 16.66 -3.28 -10.82
CA TYR A 102 16.52 -4.07 -12.03
C TYR A 102 16.73 -3.19 -13.26
N LYS A 103 17.67 -3.56 -14.13
CA LYS A 103 18.05 -2.77 -15.30
C LYS A 103 17.42 -3.32 -16.57
N VAL A 104 16.86 -2.42 -17.39
CA VAL A 104 16.46 -2.70 -18.77
C VAL A 104 17.47 -2.04 -19.69
N ASP A 105 18.15 -2.84 -20.52
CA ASP A 105 19.25 -2.39 -21.38
C ASP A 105 20.31 -1.56 -20.64
N GLY A 106 20.63 -1.97 -19.41
CA GLY A 106 21.61 -1.30 -18.55
C GLY A 106 21.12 -0.03 -17.85
N LYS A 107 19.89 0.42 -18.10
CA LYS A 107 19.30 1.62 -17.50
C LYS A 107 18.39 1.27 -16.33
N LEU A 108 18.41 2.10 -15.29
CA LEU A 108 17.51 1.98 -14.14
C LEU A 108 16.10 2.51 -14.49
N PRO A 109 15.04 2.04 -13.81
CA PRO A 109 13.67 2.53 -14.00
C PRO A 109 13.56 4.06 -13.88
N GLU A 110 14.21 4.66 -12.87
CA GLU A 110 14.29 6.13 -12.71
C GLU A 110 14.84 6.86 -13.94
N THR A 111 15.77 6.24 -14.68
CA THR A 111 16.39 6.79 -15.90
C THR A 111 15.46 6.64 -17.11
N ILE A 112 14.63 5.60 -17.12
CA ILE A 112 13.72 5.27 -18.23
C ILE A 112 12.44 6.10 -18.11
N PHE A 113 11.82 6.10 -16.93
CA PHE A 113 10.50 6.71 -16.70
C PHE A 113 10.57 8.13 -16.15
N GLY A 114 11.66 8.49 -15.47
CA GLY A 114 11.82 9.77 -14.79
C GLY A 114 11.18 9.79 -13.40
N GLY A 115 11.84 10.48 -12.46
CA GLY A 115 11.63 10.37 -11.00
C GLY A 115 10.18 10.14 -10.50
N ALA A 116 9.25 11.07 -10.75
CA ALA A 116 7.90 10.95 -10.22
C ALA A 116 7.11 9.78 -10.85
N THR A 117 7.27 9.55 -12.15
CA THR A 117 6.61 8.43 -12.85
C THR A 117 7.15 7.10 -12.35
N ASP A 118 8.45 7.00 -12.12
CA ASP A 118 9.08 5.78 -11.60
C ASP A 118 8.50 5.39 -10.23
N ALA A 119 8.42 6.34 -9.30
CA ALA A 119 7.80 6.12 -7.99
C ALA A 119 6.32 5.68 -8.11
N ILE A 120 5.55 6.32 -9.00
CA ILE A 120 4.14 5.94 -9.23
C ILE A 120 4.02 4.52 -9.76
N LEU A 121 4.88 4.12 -10.70
CA LEU A 121 4.85 2.78 -11.29
C LEU A 121 5.28 1.69 -10.31
N GLU A 122 6.27 1.96 -9.45
CA GLU A 122 6.71 1.01 -8.44
C GLU A 122 5.62 0.78 -7.37
N GLU A 123 4.99 1.84 -6.87
CA GLU A 123 3.87 1.73 -5.93
C GLU A 123 2.62 1.10 -6.59
N LEU A 124 2.36 1.43 -7.87
CA LEU A 124 1.27 0.82 -8.63
C LEU A 124 1.50 -0.68 -8.80
N LYS A 125 2.74 -1.12 -9.08
CA LYS A 125 3.12 -2.53 -9.13
C LYS A 125 2.85 -3.20 -7.78
N ALA A 126 3.34 -2.60 -6.69
CA ALA A 126 3.17 -3.14 -5.34
C ALA A 126 1.70 -3.30 -4.96
N GLN A 127 0.90 -2.26 -5.16
CA GLN A 127 -0.53 -2.30 -4.83
C GLN A 127 -1.30 -3.26 -5.75
N THR A 128 -0.99 -3.30 -7.04
CA THR A 128 -1.68 -4.20 -7.99
C THR A 128 -1.35 -5.65 -7.71
N GLY A 129 -0.08 -5.96 -7.41
CA GLY A 129 0.31 -7.31 -7.00
C GLY A 129 -0.35 -7.73 -5.69
N ALA A 130 -0.52 -6.81 -4.72
CA ALA A 130 -1.26 -7.10 -3.50
C ALA A 130 -2.69 -7.59 -3.79
N LEU A 131 -3.38 -6.95 -4.74
CA LEU A 131 -4.73 -7.33 -5.16
C LEU A 131 -4.75 -8.63 -5.97
N TYR A 132 -3.73 -8.88 -6.79
CA TYR A 132 -3.56 -10.14 -7.51
C TYR A 132 -3.37 -11.33 -6.55
N TYR A 133 -2.66 -11.11 -5.44
CA TYR A 133 -2.39 -12.18 -4.48
C TYR A 133 -3.61 -12.63 -3.68
N LEU A 134 -4.66 -11.80 -3.54
CA LEU A 134 -5.90 -12.20 -2.85
C LEU A 134 -6.56 -13.45 -3.49
N PRO A 135 -6.94 -13.46 -4.79
CA PRO A 135 -7.53 -14.63 -5.42
C PRO A 135 -6.52 -15.77 -5.59
N PHE A 136 -5.21 -15.46 -5.73
CA PHE A 136 -4.17 -16.49 -5.77
C PHE A 136 -4.10 -17.26 -4.44
N LEU A 137 -4.06 -16.56 -3.30
CA LEU A 137 -4.01 -17.18 -1.96
C LEU A 137 -5.29 -17.95 -1.65
N LYS A 138 -6.46 -17.45 -2.10
CA LYS A 138 -7.71 -18.20 -2.09
C LYS A 138 -7.57 -19.52 -2.88
N ALA A 139 -7.06 -19.49 -4.10
CA ALA A 139 -6.86 -20.69 -4.92
C ALA A 139 -5.89 -21.70 -4.29
N LYS A 140 -5.02 -21.24 -3.37
CA LYS A 140 -4.13 -22.07 -2.56
C LYS A 140 -4.74 -22.56 -1.25
N GLY A 141 -5.98 -22.18 -0.94
CA GLY A 141 -6.71 -22.61 0.26
C GLY A 141 -6.40 -21.78 1.51
N PHE A 142 -5.73 -20.64 1.40
CA PHE A 142 -5.38 -19.78 2.54
C PHE A 142 -6.46 -18.73 2.86
N MET A 143 -7.43 -18.52 1.97
CA MET A 143 -8.47 -17.49 2.11
C MET A 143 -9.83 -18.02 1.65
N SER A 144 -10.89 -17.49 2.25
CA SER A 144 -12.27 -17.69 1.79
C SER A 144 -12.66 -16.66 0.72
N ASP A 145 -13.84 -16.85 0.10
CA ASP A 145 -14.43 -15.84 -0.78
C ASP A 145 -14.69 -14.51 -0.09
N ASP A 146 -15.13 -14.57 1.18
CA ASP A 146 -15.44 -13.37 1.95
C ASP A 146 -14.16 -12.61 2.35
N ASP A 147 -13.06 -13.31 2.62
CA ASP A 147 -11.76 -12.67 2.87
C ASP A 147 -11.28 -11.90 1.64
N VAL A 148 -11.43 -12.47 0.45
CA VAL A 148 -11.07 -11.80 -0.81
C VAL A 148 -11.95 -10.56 -1.02
N ARG A 149 -13.28 -10.67 -0.81
CA ARG A 149 -14.20 -9.52 -0.93
C ARG A 149 -13.86 -8.41 0.06
N ARG A 150 -13.58 -8.76 1.32
CA ARG A 150 -13.14 -7.81 2.36
C ARG A 150 -11.86 -7.09 1.94
N GLY A 151 -10.89 -7.82 1.38
CA GLY A 151 -9.65 -7.24 0.85
C GLY A 151 -9.91 -6.22 -0.27
N TYR A 152 -10.80 -6.54 -1.23
CA TYR A 152 -11.16 -5.61 -2.29
C TYR A 152 -11.93 -4.38 -1.79
N VAL A 153 -12.88 -4.56 -0.87
CA VAL A 153 -13.61 -3.43 -0.27
C VAL A 153 -12.68 -2.52 0.51
N ALA A 154 -11.76 -3.09 1.30
CA ALA A 154 -10.72 -2.33 1.99
C ALA A 154 -9.83 -1.55 1.02
N ASN A 155 -9.46 -2.15 -0.13
CA ASN A 155 -8.67 -1.47 -1.15
C ASN A 155 -9.40 -0.29 -1.81
N ILE A 156 -10.69 -0.45 -2.17
CA ILE A 156 -11.47 0.64 -2.76
C ILE A 156 -11.63 1.77 -1.74
N SER A 157 -11.93 1.44 -0.49
CA SER A 157 -12.01 2.40 0.61
C SER A 157 -10.69 3.18 0.76
N TRP A 158 -9.55 2.48 0.74
CA TRP A 158 -8.20 3.06 0.77
C TRP A 158 -7.94 3.98 -0.43
N ALA A 159 -8.26 3.53 -1.65
CA ALA A 159 -8.03 4.27 -2.88
C ALA A 159 -8.79 5.60 -2.91
N PHE A 160 -10.10 5.59 -2.58
CA PHE A 160 -10.88 6.81 -2.45
C PHE A 160 -10.36 7.72 -1.32
N GLY A 161 -9.84 7.15 -0.23
CA GLY A 161 -9.16 7.90 0.82
C GLY A 161 -7.91 8.66 0.33
N HIS A 162 -7.16 8.11 -0.63
CA HIS A 162 -6.05 8.81 -1.27
C HIS A 162 -6.52 9.87 -2.26
N ILE A 163 -7.44 9.51 -3.16
CA ILE A 163 -8.00 10.42 -4.17
C ILE A 163 -8.60 11.67 -3.51
N ALA A 164 -9.35 11.50 -2.42
CA ALA A 164 -9.98 12.61 -1.69
C ALA A 164 -8.98 13.61 -1.06
N ARG A 165 -7.71 13.23 -0.89
CA ARG A 165 -6.63 14.12 -0.40
C ARG A 165 -5.99 14.95 -1.51
N GLY A 166 -6.52 14.87 -2.73
CA GLY A 166 -6.02 15.57 -3.91
C GLY A 166 -4.91 14.82 -4.63
N MET A 167 -4.67 15.20 -5.88
CA MET A 167 -3.75 14.52 -6.81
C MET A 167 -2.32 15.07 -6.77
N PHE A 168 -2.15 16.27 -6.23
CA PHE A 168 -0.88 17.01 -6.18
C PHE A 168 -0.62 17.55 -4.77
N ASP A 169 0.65 17.73 -4.42
CA ASP A 169 1.09 18.39 -3.20
C ASP A 169 1.03 19.93 -3.33
N GLY A 170 1.42 20.66 -2.28
CA GLY A 170 1.41 22.12 -2.26
C GLY A 170 2.42 22.77 -3.22
N ALA A 171 3.41 22.02 -3.71
CA ALA A 171 4.39 22.46 -4.70
C ALA A 171 3.99 22.07 -6.14
N GLY A 172 2.87 21.36 -6.31
CA GLY A 172 2.38 20.89 -7.61
C GLY A 172 2.99 19.57 -8.07
N HIS A 173 3.73 18.86 -7.21
CA HIS A 173 4.21 17.52 -7.54
C HIS A 173 3.08 16.48 -7.38
N PRO A 174 3.02 15.46 -8.24
CA PRO A 174 2.00 14.42 -8.12
C PRO A 174 2.19 13.61 -6.84
N LYS A 175 1.09 13.36 -6.11
CA LYS A 175 1.09 12.47 -4.95
C LYS A 175 1.03 11.01 -5.40
N THR A 176 2.10 10.26 -5.18
CA THR A 176 2.28 8.89 -5.67
C THR A 176 1.07 7.99 -5.45
N TYR A 177 0.60 7.89 -4.19
CA TYR A 177 -0.54 7.04 -3.84
C TYR A 177 -1.88 7.54 -4.38
N SER A 178 -2.08 8.86 -4.52
CA SER A 178 -3.30 9.39 -5.14
C SER A 178 -3.34 9.05 -6.63
N GLN A 179 -2.20 9.16 -7.32
CA GLN A 179 -2.09 8.84 -8.74
C GLN A 179 -2.34 7.35 -9.00
N LEU A 180 -1.67 6.45 -8.26
CA LEU A 180 -1.89 5.02 -8.45
C LEU A 180 -3.33 4.59 -8.08
N ALA A 181 -3.92 5.19 -7.04
CA ALA A 181 -5.30 4.93 -6.66
C ALA A 181 -6.27 5.35 -7.77
N ALA A 182 -6.02 6.50 -8.42
CA ALA A 182 -6.82 6.94 -9.55
C ALA A 182 -6.69 6.01 -10.76
N ILE A 183 -5.48 5.50 -11.05
CA ILE A 183 -5.26 4.50 -12.10
C ILE A 183 -6.06 3.23 -11.79
N GLN A 184 -5.94 2.68 -10.58
CA GLN A 184 -6.60 1.42 -10.21
C GLN A 184 -8.14 1.50 -10.15
N VAL A 185 -8.71 2.70 -9.92
CA VAL A 185 -10.16 2.90 -9.86
C VAL A 185 -10.72 3.29 -11.23
N GLY A 186 -9.93 3.95 -12.07
CA GLY A 186 -10.36 4.49 -13.36
C GLY A 186 -10.20 3.55 -14.56
N GLU A 187 -9.38 2.52 -14.45
CA GLU A 187 -9.18 1.45 -15.44
C GLU A 187 -10.03 0.21 -15.13
#